data_AF-A0A9P7SQU5-F1
#
_entry.id   AF-A0A9P7SQU5-F1
#
_cell.length_a   1.000
_cell.length_b   1.000
_cell.length_c   1.000
_cell.angle_alpha   90.00
_cell.angle_beta   90.00
_cell.angle_gamma   90.00
#
_symmetry.space_group_name_H-M   'P 1'
#
loop_
_entity.id
_entity.type
_entity.pdbx_description
1 polymer ?
#
loop_
_entity_poly.entity_id
_entity_poly.type
_entity_poly.pdbx_seq_one_letter_code
_entity_poly.pdbx_strand_id
1 'polypeptide(L)'
;MAEKDTQQTAGSGQMAPQQPQRPLAAIPLHQIVHQAIINDLQTTQSTPNSLAWQLGTSANERMGLTMSLISNITLAVEDMSHVIAAGLGCNFEIEMFHKSPSKEAYEQAMTNKIVAFFKKRQENESKTQSEGGTPSANEDYDIVDLLLSPQLADLILSTT
;
A
#
# COMPACT_ATOMS: atom_id res chain seq x y z
N MET A 1 -53.09 61.56 8.90
CA MET A 1 -52.99 60.78 7.66
C MET A 1 -51.51 60.48 7.43
N ALA A 2 -50.98 59.25 7.48
CA ALA A 2 -51.60 57.91 7.44
C ALA A 2 -52.45 57.67 6.17
N GLU A 3 -52.35 56.60 5.39
CA GLU A 3 -51.52 55.36 5.43
C GLU A 3 -51.57 54.71 4.00
N LYS A 4 -50.96 53.57 3.59
CA LYS A 4 -50.23 52.44 4.22
C LYS A 4 -49.35 51.73 3.14
N ASP A 5 -48.58 50.72 3.57
CA ASP A 5 -47.95 49.64 2.76
C ASP A 5 -46.75 50.04 1.86
N THR A 6 -45.79 49.15 1.54
CA THR A 6 -45.83 47.67 1.55
C THR A 6 -44.68 47.01 2.31
N GLN A 7 -44.94 45.80 2.81
CA GLN A 7 -44.06 44.91 3.58
C GLN A 7 -43.26 43.93 2.69
N GLN A 8 -41.95 43.82 2.91
CA GLN A 8 -41.07 42.65 2.61
C GLN A 8 -39.67 42.94 3.19
N THR A 9 -38.99 42.13 4.01
CA THR A 9 -38.83 40.65 4.09
C THR A 9 -37.76 40.08 3.18
N ALA A 10 -36.50 40.40 3.49
CA ALA A 10 -35.33 39.51 3.37
C ALA A 10 -34.26 40.06 4.35
N GLY A 11 -33.68 39.29 5.28
CA GLY A 11 -33.50 37.84 5.29
C GLY A 11 -32.03 37.56 5.01
N SER A 12 -31.20 37.64 6.04
CA SER A 12 -29.74 37.65 5.93
C SER A 12 -29.20 36.40 5.23
N GLY A 13 -28.89 36.54 3.93
CA GLY A 13 -28.35 35.47 3.09
C GLY A 13 -26.91 35.11 3.45
N GLN A 14 -26.72 34.50 4.62
CA GLN A 14 -25.49 33.82 4.98
C GLN A 14 -25.35 32.56 4.11
N MET A 15 -24.82 32.75 2.89
CA MET A 15 -24.31 31.65 2.07
C MET A 15 -23.08 31.08 2.79
N ALA A 16 -23.33 30.13 3.70
CA ALA A 16 -22.28 29.35 4.32
C ALA A 16 -21.48 28.68 3.19
N PRO A 17 -20.15 28.90 3.10
CA PRO A 17 -19.35 28.26 2.07
C PRO A 17 -19.40 26.76 2.31
N GLN A 18 -20.05 26.03 1.40
CA GLN A 18 -20.03 24.57 1.43
C GLN A 18 -18.59 24.13 1.21
N GLN A 19 -17.90 23.80 2.32
CA GLN A 19 -16.60 23.16 2.24
C GLN A 19 -16.78 21.88 1.43
N PRO A 20 -15.97 21.65 0.37
CA PRO A 20 -15.98 20.37 -0.31
C PRO A 20 -15.80 19.27 0.73
N GLN A 21 -16.72 18.30 0.77
CA GLN A 21 -16.56 17.17 1.67
C GLN A 21 -15.20 16.53 1.36
N ARG A 22 -14.28 16.54 2.34
CA ARG A 22 -13.05 15.75 2.22
C ARG A 22 -13.46 14.33 1.85
N PRO A 23 -12.86 13.72 0.82
CA PRO A 23 -12.96 12.28 0.62
C PRO A 23 -12.69 11.58 1.95
N LEU A 24 -13.48 10.53 2.24
CA LEU A 24 -13.27 9.66 3.40
C LEU A 24 -11.79 9.34 3.50
N ALA A 25 -11.16 9.73 4.62
CA ALA A 25 -9.72 9.98 4.66
C ALA A 25 -8.92 8.69 4.36
N ALA A 26 -8.52 8.53 3.11
CA ALA A 26 -7.71 7.41 2.66
C ALA A 26 -6.42 7.39 3.49
N ILE A 27 -6.23 6.32 4.27
CA ILE A 27 -5.09 6.19 5.16
C ILE A 27 -3.83 6.21 4.29
N PRO A 28 -2.94 7.22 4.45
CA PRO A 28 -1.75 7.31 3.59
C PRO A 28 -0.90 6.06 3.77
N LEU A 29 -0.40 5.50 2.67
CA LEU A 29 0.42 4.28 2.67
C LEU A 29 1.56 4.35 3.71
N HIS A 30 2.19 5.52 3.86
CA HIS A 30 3.17 5.83 4.89
C HIS A 30 2.71 5.49 6.32
N GLN A 31 1.48 5.83 6.68
CA GLN A 31 0.94 5.56 8.01
C GLN A 31 0.72 4.06 8.24
N ILE A 32 0.35 3.31 7.21
CA ILE A 32 0.17 1.85 7.31
C ILE A 32 1.52 1.19 7.62
N VAL A 33 2.54 1.49 6.81
CA VAL A 33 3.89 0.92 6.96
C VAL A 33 4.54 1.35 8.27
N HIS A 34 4.44 2.64 8.62
CA HIS A 34 4.98 3.16 9.88
C HIS A 34 4.36 2.48 11.11
N GLN A 35 3.03 2.31 11.15
CA GLN A 35 2.38 1.66 12.28
C GLN A 35 2.74 0.17 12.40
N ALA A 36 2.90 -0.55 11.28
CA ALA A 36 3.35 -1.95 11.30
C ALA A 36 4.76 -2.06 11.92
N ILE A 37 5.72 -1.28 11.41
CA ILE A 37 7.13 -1.33 11.85
C ILE A 37 7.32 -0.85 13.29
N ILE A 38 6.61 0.19 13.74
CA ILE A 38 6.71 0.68 15.12
C ILE A 38 6.13 -0.34 16.11
N ASN A 39 5.00 -0.97 15.80
CA ASN A 39 4.43 -2.05 16.60
C ASN A 39 5.41 -3.24 16.69
N ASP A 40 5.98 -3.63 15.55
CA ASP A 40 6.94 -4.72 15.47
C ASP A 40 8.22 -4.47 16.28
N LEU A 41 8.80 -3.26 16.20
CA LEU A 41 9.95 -2.87 17.00
C LEU A 41 9.66 -2.80 18.51
N GLN A 42 8.42 -2.54 18.92
CA GLN A 42 8.03 -2.63 20.33
C GLN A 42 8.00 -4.10 20.81
N THR A 43 7.53 -5.03 19.99
CA THR A 43 7.60 -6.47 20.32
C THR A 43 9.04 -6.99 20.31
N THR A 44 9.87 -6.54 19.36
CA THR A 44 11.30 -6.86 19.26
C THR A 44 12.06 -6.45 20.53
N GLN A 45 11.92 -5.20 20.97
CA GLN A 45 12.58 -4.69 22.18
C GLN A 45 12.12 -5.39 23.47
N SER A 46 10.90 -5.94 23.48
CA SER A 46 10.32 -6.65 24.62
C SER A 46 10.67 -8.15 24.66
N THR A 47 11.28 -8.69 23.60
CA THR A 47 11.50 -10.12 23.42
C THR A 47 12.91 -10.53 23.91
N PRO A 48 13.04 -11.45 24.90
CA PRO A 48 14.33 -11.79 25.51
C PRO A 48 15.40 -12.39 24.58
N ASN A 49 15.00 -12.86 23.39
CA ASN A 49 15.87 -13.55 22.43
C ASN A 49 16.18 -12.71 21.16
N SER A 50 15.81 -11.43 21.13
CA SER A 50 16.06 -10.56 19.98
C SER A 50 17.56 -10.36 19.71
N LEU A 51 17.94 -10.45 18.44
CA LEU A 51 19.33 -10.36 18.01
C LEU A 51 19.84 -8.91 18.12
N ALA A 52 21.11 -8.75 18.49
CA ALA A 52 21.72 -7.42 18.66
C ALA A 52 21.62 -6.53 17.41
N TRP A 53 21.60 -7.13 16.20
CA TRP A 53 21.41 -6.38 14.95
C TRP A 53 19.97 -5.89 14.77
N GLN A 54 18.96 -6.64 15.23
CA GLN A 54 17.55 -6.23 15.20
C GLN A 54 17.33 -5.04 16.12
N LEU A 55 17.86 -5.13 17.36
CA LEU A 55 17.82 -4.06 18.36
C LEU A 55 18.57 -2.79 17.91
N GLY A 56 19.59 -2.94 17.04
CA GLY A 56 20.36 -1.84 16.45
C GLY A 56 19.81 -1.28 15.13
N THR A 57 18.69 -1.79 14.60
CA THR A 57 18.12 -1.35 13.32
C THR A 57 16.92 -0.43 13.54
N SER A 58 16.93 0.76 12.93
CA SER A 58 15.91 1.78 13.13
C SER A 58 14.66 1.57 12.25
N ALA A 59 13.54 2.14 12.70
CA ALA A 59 12.28 2.15 11.95
C ALA A 59 12.41 2.77 10.54
N ASN A 60 13.29 3.77 10.37
CA ASN A 60 13.48 4.46 9.09
C ASN A 60 14.18 3.58 8.05
N GLU A 61 15.18 2.79 8.46
CA GLU A 61 15.88 1.85 7.58
C GLU A 61 14.93 0.75 7.08
N ARG A 62 14.16 0.16 8.02
CA ARG A 62 13.11 -0.81 7.73
C ARG A 62 12.06 -0.24 6.77
N MET A 63 11.54 0.96 7.06
CA MET A 63 10.51 1.62 6.26
C MET A 63 11.00 1.97 4.84
N GLY A 64 12.27 2.33 4.66
CA GLY A 64 12.86 2.58 3.34
C GLY A 64 12.82 1.34 2.44
N LEU A 65 13.29 0.20 2.95
CA LEU A 65 13.25 -1.07 2.22
C LEU A 65 11.81 -1.55 1.98
N THR A 66 10.93 -1.43 2.97
CA THR A 66 9.51 -1.82 2.84
C THR A 66 8.80 -0.98 1.76
N MET A 67 9.02 0.33 1.73
CA MET A 67 8.46 1.22 0.71
C MET A 67 8.98 0.90 -0.69
N SER A 68 10.27 0.62 -0.83
CA SER A 68 10.85 0.17 -2.11
C SER A 68 10.21 -1.13 -2.59
N LEU A 69 9.94 -2.08 -1.68
CA LEU A 69 9.26 -3.34 -2.00
C LEU A 69 7.80 -3.09 -2.42
N ILE A 70 7.02 -2.36 -1.63
CA ILE A 70 5.60 -2.08 -1.91
C ILE A 70 5.44 -1.36 -3.25
N SER A 71 6.27 -0.36 -3.54
CA SER A 71 6.27 0.37 -4.81
C SER A 71 6.50 -0.56 -6.01
N ASN A 72 7.49 -1.46 -5.92
CA ASN A 72 7.73 -2.43 -6.99
C ASN A 72 6.60 -3.47 -7.11
N ILE A 73 5.97 -3.88 -6.00
CA ILE A 73 4.76 -4.74 -6.04
C ILE A 73 3.63 -4.04 -6.82
N THR A 74 3.28 -2.80 -6.47
CA THR A 74 2.20 -2.04 -7.13
C THR A 74 2.44 -1.71 -8.61
N LEU A 75 3.68 -1.86 -9.08
CA LEU A 75 4.07 -1.62 -10.48
C LEU A 75 4.32 -2.92 -11.27
N ALA A 76 4.40 -4.07 -10.58
CA ALA A 76 4.64 -5.39 -11.17
C ALA A 76 3.39 -6.27 -11.22
N VAL A 77 2.34 -5.90 -10.49
CA VAL A 77 1.04 -6.59 -10.48
C VAL A 77 -0.04 -5.60 -10.89
N GLU A 78 -0.69 -5.88 -12.03
CA GLU A 78 -1.77 -5.06 -12.59
C GLU A 78 -2.96 -5.01 -11.61
N ASP A 79 -3.63 -3.85 -11.55
CA ASP A 79 -4.74 -3.51 -10.66
C ASP A 79 -4.55 -3.76 -9.14
N MET A 80 -3.31 -3.97 -8.67
CA MET A 80 -3.07 -4.20 -7.24
C MET A 80 -3.26 -2.94 -6.40
N SER A 81 -4.29 -2.99 -5.53
CA SER A 81 -4.53 -1.96 -4.50
C SER A 81 -3.30 -1.74 -3.61
N HIS A 82 -2.95 -0.48 -3.38
CA HIS A 82 -1.82 -0.08 -2.54
C HIS A 82 -1.93 -0.61 -1.10
N VAL A 83 -3.15 -0.82 -0.59
CA VAL A 83 -3.38 -1.38 0.76
C VAL A 83 -3.06 -2.87 0.81
N ILE A 84 -3.34 -3.63 -0.27
CA ILE A 84 -2.98 -5.05 -0.38
C ILE A 84 -1.46 -5.18 -0.52
N ALA A 85 -0.85 -4.38 -1.39
CA ALA A 85 0.61 -4.33 -1.53
C ALA A 85 1.30 -3.94 -0.22
N ALA A 86 0.73 -3.01 0.57
CA ALA A 86 1.23 -2.66 1.91
C ALA A 86 1.25 -3.87 2.84
N GLY A 87 0.16 -4.64 2.91
CA GLY A 87 0.08 -5.85 3.73
C GLY A 87 1.11 -6.89 3.31
N LEU A 88 1.24 -7.17 2.02
CA LEU A 88 2.24 -8.11 1.48
C LEU A 88 3.68 -7.65 1.78
N GLY A 89 3.97 -6.37 1.58
CA GLY A 89 5.30 -5.80 1.83
C GLY A 89 5.69 -5.79 3.31
N CYS A 90 4.78 -5.40 4.20
CA CYS A 90 5.03 -5.39 5.65
C CYS A 90 5.14 -6.81 6.20
N ASN A 91 4.29 -7.75 5.76
CA ASN A 91 4.37 -9.14 6.21
C ASN A 91 5.69 -9.79 5.80
N PHE A 92 6.14 -9.59 4.55
CA PHE A 92 7.43 -10.09 4.10
C PHE A 92 8.60 -9.45 4.85
N GLU A 93 8.57 -8.13 5.09
CA GLU A 93 9.63 -7.44 5.81
C GLU A 93 9.75 -7.88 7.27
N ILE A 94 8.63 -7.95 8.01
CA ILE A 94 8.58 -8.43 9.39
C ILE A 94 9.06 -9.88 9.48
N GLU A 95 8.66 -10.72 8.52
CA GLU A 95 9.11 -12.11 8.48
C GLU A 95 10.63 -12.22 8.25
N MET A 96 11.16 -11.53 7.25
CA MET A 96 12.60 -11.55 6.96
C MET A 96 13.42 -10.91 8.10
N PHE A 97 12.89 -9.86 8.75
CA PHE A 97 13.53 -9.23 9.90
C PHE A 97 13.69 -10.22 11.07
N HIS A 98 12.69 -11.08 11.31
CA HIS A 98 12.74 -12.09 12.37
C HIS A 98 13.49 -13.38 12.00
N LYS A 99 13.38 -13.86 10.75
CA LYS A 99 14.02 -15.11 10.30
C LYS A 99 15.51 -14.96 9.96
N SER A 100 15.99 -13.76 9.67
CA SER A 100 17.37 -13.57 9.19
C SER A 100 18.42 -13.69 10.30
N PRO A 101 19.55 -14.40 10.07
CA PRO A 101 20.62 -14.54 11.07
C PRO A 101 21.44 -13.26 11.25
N SER A 102 21.46 -12.36 10.27
CA SER A 102 22.19 -11.10 10.27
C SER A 102 21.45 -10.00 9.52
N LYS A 103 21.82 -8.73 9.78
CA LYS A 103 21.31 -7.57 9.04
C LYS A 103 21.58 -7.68 7.54
N GLU A 104 22.77 -8.11 7.16
CA GLU A 104 23.17 -8.31 5.75
C GLU A 104 22.29 -9.35 5.05
N ALA A 105 21.95 -10.46 5.72
CA ALA A 105 21.05 -11.47 5.17
C ALA A 105 19.61 -10.93 5.01
N TYR A 106 19.13 -10.12 5.96
CA TYR A 106 17.85 -9.42 5.89
C TYR A 106 17.82 -8.40 4.72
N GLU A 107 18.84 -7.54 4.62
CA GLU A 107 18.96 -6.55 3.55
C GLU A 107 19.05 -7.21 2.19
N GLN A 108 19.83 -8.30 2.05
CA GLN A 108 19.91 -9.09 0.83
C GLN A 108 18.57 -9.76 0.47
N ALA A 109 17.83 -10.30 1.44
CA ALA A 109 16.50 -10.88 1.20
C ALA A 109 15.49 -9.82 0.70
N MET A 110 15.49 -8.64 1.32
CA MET A 110 14.68 -7.50 0.89
C MET A 110 15.08 -7.04 -0.52
N THR A 111 16.37 -6.83 -0.79
CA THR A 111 16.88 -6.45 -2.12
C THR A 111 16.52 -7.48 -3.18
N ASN A 112 16.65 -8.78 -2.89
CA ASN A 112 16.28 -9.86 -3.83
C ASN A 112 14.78 -9.82 -4.17
N LYS A 113 13.90 -9.59 -3.18
CA LYS A 113 12.44 -9.49 -3.41
C LYS A 113 12.09 -8.23 -4.21
N ILE A 114 12.73 -7.09 -3.92
CA ILE A 114 12.61 -5.84 -4.70
C ILE A 114 13.02 -6.07 -6.16
N VAL A 115 14.19 -6.70 -6.40
CA VAL A 115 14.70 -6.98 -7.74
C VAL A 115 13.81 -7.97 -8.50
N ALA A 116 13.19 -8.94 -7.82
CA ALA A 116 12.24 -9.86 -8.44
C ALA A 116 11.01 -9.12 -9.01
N PHE A 117 10.37 -8.25 -8.22
CA PHE A 117 9.26 -7.43 -8.71
C PHE A 117 9.72 -6.39 -9.75
N PHE A 118 10.91 -5.80 -9.62
CA PHE A 118 11.45 -4.89 -10.64
C PHE A 118 11.69 -5.57 -12.00
N LYS A 119 12.10 -6.85 -12.01
CA LYS A 119 12.16 -7.66 -13.25
C LYS A 119 10.75 -7.90 -13.80
N LYS A 120 9.81 -8.33 -12.95
CA LYS A 120 8.43 -8.60 -13.35
C LYS A 120 7.73 -7.37 -13.94
N ARG A 121 7.99 -6.18 -13.40
CA ARG A 121 7.57 -4.90 -13.99
C ARG A 121 8.10 -4.72 -15.42
N GLN A 122 9.40 -4.89 -15.65
CA GLN A 122 10.00 -4.72 -16.99
C GLN A 122 9.45 -5.73 -18.01
N GLU A 123 9.14 -6.95 -17.58
CA GLU A 123 8.45 -7.95 -18.42
C GLU A 123 7.06 -7.45 -18.85
N ASN A 124 6.28 -6.90 -17.91
CA ASN A 124 4.96 -6.33 -18.20
C ASN A 124 5.07 -5.12 -19.15
N GLU A 125 5.95 -4.14 -18.85
CA GLU A 125 6.17 -2.96 -19.69
C GLU A 125 6.59 -3.34 -21.12
N SER A 126 7.44 -4.38 -21.26
CA SER A 126 7.84 -4.93 -22.57
C SER A 126 6.68 -5.58 -23.32
N LYS A 127 5.74 -6.24 -22.60
CA LYS A 127 4.53 -6.83 -23.20
C LYS A 127 3.59 -5.75 -23.71
N THR A 128 3.29 -4.72 -22.90
CA THR A 128 2.39 -3.62 -23.28
C THR A 128 2.87 -2.89 -24.53
N GLN A 129 4.19 -2.72 -24.71
CA GLN A 129 4.75 -2.10 -25.92
C GLN A 129 4.62 -2.98 -27.18
N SER A 130 4.48 -4.30 -27.04
CA SER A 130 4.29 -5.23 -28.16
C SER A 130 2.84 -5.35 -28.62
N GLU A 131 1.86 -5.08 -27.75
CA GLU A 131 0.42 -5.25 -28.01
C GLU A 131 -0.25 -3.95 -28.51
N GLY A 132 0.45 -3.20 -29.37
CA GLY A 132 -0.06 -2.02 -30.07
C GLY A 132 -1.10 -2.34 -31.16
N GLY A 133 -2.18 -3.03 -30.80
CA GLY A 133 -3.08 -3.72 -31.73
C GLY A 133 -4.56 -3.62 -31.35
N THR A 134 -5.11 -2.40 -31.42
CA THR A 134 -6.54 -2.02 -31.28
C THR A 134 -7.17 -2.14 -29.88
N PRO A 135 -7.95 -1.13 -29.44
CA PRO A 135 -8.83 -1.24 -28.28
C PRO A 135 -10.23 -1.74 -28.68
N SER A 136 -10.85 -2.54 -27.81
CA SER A 136 -12.30 -2.69 -27.78
C SER A 136 -12.79 -2.85 -26.35
N ALA A 137 -14.08 -2.57 -26.12
CA ALA A 137 -14.60 -2.24 -24.80
C ALA A 137 -15.43 -3.36 -24.16
N ASN A 138 -15.58 -3.24 -22.84
CA ASN A 138 -16.41 -4.02 -21.94
C ASN A 138 -15.93 -5.47 -21.71
N GLU A 139 -15.77 -5.85 -20.45
CA GLU A 139 -16.77 -6.74 -19.82
C GLU A 139 -16.74 -6.59 -18.29
N ASP A 140 -17.84 -7.02 -17.67
CA ASP A 140 -18.11 -6.91 -16.24
C ASP A 140 -17.50 -8.12 -15.52
N TYR A 141 -16.56 -7.91 -14.58
CA TYR A 141 -15.89 -8.99 -13.86
C TYR A 141 -16.17 -8.90 -12.35
N ASP A 142 -16.92 -9.88 -11.88
CA ASP A 142 -17.44 -9.96 -10.52
C ASP A 142 -16.31 -10.18 -9.49
N ILE A 143 -16.34 -9.40 -8.41
CA ILE A 143 -15.22 -9.25 -7.46
C ILE A 143 -14.93 -10.55 -6.67
N VAL A 144 -15.86 -11.52 -6.68
CA VAL A 144 -15.78 -12.74 -5.88
C VAL A 144 -14.79 -13.80 -6.40
N ASP A 145 -14.50 -13.84 -7.71
CA ASP A 145 -13.67 -14.92 -8.30
C ASP A 145 -12.16 -14.72 -8.06
N LEU A 146 -11.72 -13.45 -7.97
CA LEU A 146 -10.33 -13.06 -7.71
C LEU A 146 -9.76 -13.59 -6.37
N LEU A 147 -10.61 -13.98 -5.42
CA LEU A 147 -10.20 -14.57 -4.15
C LEU A 147 -9.98 -16.09 -4.20
N LEU A 148 -10.32 -16.76 -5.31
CA LEU A 148 -10.16 -18.21 -5.47
C LEU A 148 -9.25 -18.61 -6.65
N SER A 149 -8.54 -17.66 -7.25
CA SER A 149 -7.56 -17.90 -8.32
C SER A 149 -6.36 -18.74 -7.82
N PRO A 150 -6.15 -19.98 -8.31
CA PRO A 150 -5.08 -20.86 -7.82
C PRO A 150 -3.67 -20.32 -8.09
N GLN A 151 -3.51 -19.47 -9.11
CA GLN A 151 -2.23 -18.80 -9.44
C GLN A 151 -1.67 -17.94 -8.28
N LEU A 152 -2.53 -17.41 -7.39
CA LEU A 152 -2.09 -16.72 -6.18
C LEU A 152 -1.68 -17.70 -5.07
N ALA A 153 -2.30 -18.88 -4.99
CA ALA A 153 -1.95 -19.90 -4.01
C ALA A 153 -0.57 -20.52 -4.30
N ASP A 154 -0.29 -20.88 -5.57
CA ASP A 154 1.03 -21.38 -5.98
C ASP A 154 2.16 -20.37 -5.70
N LEU A 155 1.93 -19.08 -5.97
CA LEU A 155 2.92 -18.03 -5.71
C LEU A 155 3.19 -17.79 -4.21
N ILE A 156 2.29 -18.22 -3.33
CA ILE A 156 2.44 -18.15 -1.86
C ILE A 156 3.06 -19.45 -1.31
N LEU A 157 2.73 -20.62 -1.86
CA LEU A 157 3.23 -21.91 -1.38
C LEU A 157 4.62 -22.27 -1.93
N SER A 158 5.01 -21.81 -3.12
CA SER A 158 6.24 -22.23 -3.82
C SER A 158 7.56 -21.69 -3.22
N THR A 159 7.56 -21.17 -1.99
CA THR A 159 8.77 -20.73 -1.26
C THR A 159 8.83 -21.27 0.17
N THR A 160 8.72 -22.60 0.32
CA THR A 160 9.12 -23.36 1.51
C THR A 160 10.22 -24.35 1.13
#